data_AF-A0A7S3LQX3-F1
#
_entry.id   AF-A0A7S3LQX3-F1
#
_cell.length_a   1.000
_cell.length_b   1.000
_cell.length_c   1.000
_cell.angle_alpha   90.00
_cell.angle_beta   90.00
_cell.angle_gamma   90.00
#
_symmetry.space_group_name_H-M   'P 1'
#
loop_
_entity.id
_entity.type
_entity.pdbx_description
1 polymer ?
#
loop_
_entity_poly.entity_id
_entity_poly.type
_entity_poly.pdbx_seq_one_letter_code
_entity_poly.pdbx_strand_id
1 'polypeptide(L)'
;MNIPAWPVVLSIIFLWWTQRAPRFDWAPKAPEVYPKCPKDTTSQTLLFGGTSMLGRYIVDTWTSGDKGNCLINYGRKVCPKCDISIQGDVRDAAHIKRVFEHYNIDTVVTSIKPALEGTHWREFMEINVAATIEITKLAKAAGVQNFIHVSSIAASSHYKPAFMEDENSPQPLYTEYEAAYDLSKRLGEDFVLGSHEEGKFNTIALRVSRR
;
A
#
# COMPACT_ATOMS: atom_id res chain seq x y z
N MET A 1 11.18 42.50 -14.58
CA MET A 1 9.85 42.02 -15.05
C MET A 1 9.18 41.38 -13.84
N ASN A 2 8.27 42.08 -13.17
CA ASN A 2 7.63 41.58 -11.94
C ASN A 2 6.47 40.66 -12.34
N ILE A 3 6.66 39.35 -12.19
CA ILE A 3 5.54 38.41 -12.30
C ILE A 3 4.61 38.71 -11.10
N PRO A 4 3.33 39.05 -11.31
CA PRO A 4 2.42 39.31 -10.21
C PRO A 4 2.31 38.04 -9.37
N ALA A 5 2.41 38.14 -8.03
CA ALA A 5 2.34 37.00 -7.11
C ALA A 5 0.94 36.34 -7.04
N TRP A 6 -0.06 36.97 -7.67
CA TRP A 6 -1.46 36.58 -7.61
C TRP A 6 -1.79 35.17 -8.17
N PRO A 7 -1.21 34.72 -9.31
CA PRO A 7 -1.45 33.38 -9.83
C PRO A 7 -0.94 32.29 -8.88
N VAL A 8 0.21 32.52 -8.23
CA VAL A 8 0.80 31.57 -7.26
C VAL A 8 -0.07 31.46 -6.01
N VAL A 9 -0.55 32.60 -5.50
CA VAL A 9 -1.46 32.63 -4.34
C VAL A 9 -2.78 31.94 -4.65
N LEU A 10 -3.36 32.17 -5.82
CA LEU A 10 -4.58 31.49 -6.27
C LEU A 10 -4.36 29.98 -6.44
N SER A 11 -3.21 29.55 -6.98
CA SER A 11 -2.86 28.13 -7.08
C SER A 11 -2.71 27.50 -5.69
N ILE A 12 -2.08 28.16 -4.72
CA ILE A 12 -1.97 27.67 -3.33
C ILE A 12 -3.34 27.58 -2.67
N ILE A 13 -4.19 28.60 -2.81
CA ILE A 13 -5.55 28.61 -2.25
C ILE A 13 -6.40 27.50 -2.91
N PHE A 14 -6.28 27.30 -4.21
CA PHE A 14 -6.99 26.24 -4.95
C PHE A 14 -6.48 24.85 -4.54
N LEU A 15 -5.17 24.65 -4.38
CA LEU A 15 -4.60 23.40 -3.89
C LEU A 15 -5.06 23.11 -2.46
N TRP A 16 -5.07 24.12 -1.61
CA TRP A 16 -5.52 24.02 -0.22
C TRP A 16 -7.03 23.78 -0.12
N TRP A 17 -7.83 24.39 -1.00
CA TRP A 17 -9.27 24.17 -1.09
C TRP A 17 -9.61 22.78 -1.64
N THR A 18 -8.90 22.28 -2.65
CA THR A 18 -9.07 20.90 -3.16
C THR A 18 -8.52 19.82 -2.21
N GLN A 19 -7.68 20.19 -1.24
CA GLN A 19 -7.32 19.34 -0.10
C GLN A 19 -8.36 19.39 1.03
N ARG A 20 -9.13 20.49 1.15
CA ARG A 20 -10.17 20.70 2.17
C ARG A 20 -11.60 20.41 1.72
N ALA A 21 -11.86 20.30 0.42
CA ALA A 21 -13.14 19.82 -0.09
C ALA A 21 -13.41 18.47 0.59
N PRO A 22 -14.58 18.29 1.24
CA PRO A 22 -14.86 17.08 1.99
C PRO A 22 -14.66 15.90 1.05
N ARG A 23 -13.62 15.10 1.33
CA ARG A 23 -13.49 13.79 0.73
C ARG A 23 -14.81 13.12 1.03
N PHE A 24 -15.56 12.73 0.00
CA PHE A 24 -16.75 11.93 0.24
C PHE A 24 -16.26 10.72 1.04
N ASP A 25 -16.63 10.66 2.31
CA ASP A 25 -16.03 9.74 3.28
C ASP A 25 -16.65 8.37 3.06
N TRP A 26 -16.20 7.71 1.99
CA TRP A 26 -16.55 6.33 1.66
C TRP A 26 -15.85 5.35 2.60
N ALA A 27 -15.04 5.83 3.56
CA ALA A 27 -14.36 4.96 4.50
C ALA A 27 -15.39 4.47 5.52
N PRO A 28 -15.57 3.14 5.66
CA PRO A 28 -16.35 2.60 6.76
C PRO A 28 -15.74 3.08 8.08
N LYS A 29 -16.59 3.47 9.03
CA LYS A 29 -16.14 3.88 10.35
C LYS A 29 -15.33 2.76 10.99
N ALA A 30 -14.26 3.13 11.67
CA ALA A 30 -13.48 2.18 12.44
C ALA A 30 -14.38 1.42 13.44
N PRO A 31 -14.17 0.11 13.62
CA PRO A 31 -14.97 -0.66 14.57
C PRO A 31 -14.70 -0.16 15.99
N GLU A 32 -15.74 -0.12 16.83
CA GLU A 32 -15.58 0.21 18.26
C GLU A 32 -14.81 -0.88 19.00
N VAL A 33 -14.92 -2.13 18.56
CA VAL A 33 -14.23 -3.29 19.13
C VAL A 33 -13.55 -4.07 18.01
N TYR A 34 -12.24 -4.23 18.12
CA TYR A 34 -11.47 -5.07 17.22
C TYR A 34 -11.65 -6.56 17.53
N PRO A 35 -11.88 -7.41 16.52
CA PRO A 35 -11.99 -8.85 16.70
C PRO A 35 -10.64 -9.44 17.13
N LYS A 36 -10.67 -10.55 17.88
CA LYS A 36 -9.46 -11.20 18.40
C LYS A 36 -9.04 -12.36 17.49
N CYS A 37 -7.73 -12.56 17.35
CA CYS A 37 -7.18 -13.73 16.68
C CYS A 37 -7.50 -15.02 17.46
N PRO A 38 -7.46 -16.19 16.80
CA PRO A 38 -7.53 -17.50 17.46
C PRO A 38 -6.51 -17.63 18.60
N LYS A 39 -6.84 -18.40 19.64
CA LYS A 39 -5.99 -18.50 20.85
C LYS A 39 -4.64 -19.20 20.61
N ASP A 40 -4.59 -20.05 19.60
CA ASP A 40 -3.44 -20.84 19.15
C ASP A 40 -2.54 -20.10 18.16
N THR A 41 -2.80 -18.81 17.94
CA THR A 41 -2.00 -17.95 17.06
C THR A 41 -0.56 -17.83 17.55
N THR A 42 0.41 -18.19 16.71
CA THR A 42 1.85 -18.01 16.92
C THR A 42 2.44 -16.82 16.18
N SER A 43 1.77 -16.34 15.12
CA SER A 43 2.19 -15.18 14.34
C SER A 43 1.00 -14.41 13.77
N GLN A 44 1.16 -13.13 13.48
CA GLN A 44 0.10 -12.30 12.90
C GLN A 44 0.57 -11.62 11.62
N THR A 45 -0.22 -11.79 10.55
CA THR A 45 0.03 -11.17 9.25
C THR A 45 -1.07 -10.16 8.93
N LEU A 46 -0.68 -8.90 8.67
CA LEU A 46 -1.58 -7.86 8.21
C LEU A 46 -1.50 -7.72 6.69
N LEU A 47 -2.59 -8.06 6.01
CA LEU A 47 -2.72 -8.01 4.56
C LEU A 47 -3.60 -6.83 4.13
N PHE A 48 -3.01 -5.91 3.36
CA PHE A 48 -3.76 -4.88 2.65
C PHE A 48 -4.14 -5.38 1.27
N GLY A 49 -5.44 -5.46 0.99
CA GLY A 49 -5.95 -5.85 -0.33
C GLY A 49 -6.17 -7.37 -0.53
N GLY A 50 -6.47 -8.11 0.54
CA GLY A 50 -6.77 -9.55 0.48
C GLY A 50 -8.02 -9.90 -0.32
N THR A 51 -8.91 -8.95 -0.59
CA THR A 51 -10.09 -9.17 -1.47
C THR A 51 -9.82 -8.94 -2.95
N SER A 52 -8.61 -8.49 -3.32
CA SER A 52 -8.21 -8.27 -4.72
C SER A 52 -8.02 -9.59 -5.47
N MET A 53 -7.85 -9.53 -6.79
CA MET A 53 -7.63 -10.73 -7.61
C MET A 53 -6.43 -11.55 -7.10
N LEU A 54 -5.26 -10.93 -6.95
CA LEU A 54 -4.07 -11.58 -6.41
C LEU A 54 -4.20 -11.87 -4.91
N GLY A 55 -4.75 -10.91 -4.16
CA GLY A 55 -4.91 -11.02 -2.70
C GLY A 55 -5.67 -12.28 -2.27
N ARG A 56 -6.68 -12.71 -3.04
CA ARG A 56 -7.41 -13.96 -2.76
C ARG A 56 -6.53 -15.20 -2.81
N TYR A 57 -5.58 -15.25 -3.75
CA TYR A 57 -4.63 -16.35 -3.83
C TYR A 57 -3.60 -16.29 -2.70
N ILE A 58 -3.16 -15.08 -2.31
CA ILE A 58 -2.29 -14.92 -1.13
C ILE A 58 -3.00 -15.45 0.13
N VAL A 59 -4.27 -15.08 0.31
CA VAL A 59 -5.10 -15.57 1.43
C VAL A 59 -5.22 -17.10 1.38
N ASP A 60 -5.54 -17.67 0.22
CA ASP A 60 -5.66 -19.13 0.05
C ASP A 60 -4.35 -19.86 0.38
N THR A 61 -3.21 -19.34 -0.06
CA THR A 61 -1.89 -19.92 0.24
C THR A 61 -1.56 -19.84 1.73
N TRP A 62 -1.78 -18.69 2.37
CA TRP A 62 -1.47 -18.51 3.80
C TRP A 62 -2.33 -19.40 4.68
N THR A 63 -3.65 -19.36 4.46
CA THR A 63 -4.64 -20.12 5.26
C THR A 63 -4.49 -21.63 5.10
N SER A 64 -3.99 -22.11 3.95
CA SER A 64 -3.75 -23.54 3.73
C SER A 64 -2.41 -24.02 4.32
N GLY A 65 -1.43 -23.12 4.45
CA GLY A 65 -0.05 -23.46 4.78
C GLY A 65 0.28 -23.41 6.27
N ASP A 66 -0.06 -22.31 6.94
CA ASP A 66 0.32 -22.06 8.34
C ASP A 66 -0.92 -21.87 9.22
N LYS A 67 -1.27 -22.90 9.99
CA LYS A 67 -2.41 -22.87 10.92
C LYS A 67 -2.15 -22.00 12.16
N GLY A 68 -0.89 -21.67 12.46
CA GLY A 68 -0.53 -20.81 13.58
C GLY A 68 -0.58 -19.32 13.24
N ASN A 69 -0.69 -18.96 11.96
CA ASN A 69 -0.77 -17.56 11.54
C ASN A 69 -2.21 -17.04 11.55
N CYS A 70 -2.47 -15.99 12.32
CA CYS A 70 -3.70 -15.21 12.20
C CYS A 70 -3.59 -14.22 11.03
N LEU A 71 -4.41 -14.41 10.01
CA LEU A 71 -4.45 -13.54 8.84
C LEU A 71 -5.50 -12.44 9.00
N ILE A 72 -5.00 -11.22 9.12
CA ILE A 72 -5.80 -10.01 9.31
C ILE A 72 -5.85 -9.26 7.98
N ASN A 73 -7.01 -9.13 7.35
CA ASN A 73 -7.17 -8.30 6.16
C ASN A 73 -7.67 -6.91 6.51
N TYR A 74 -6.96 -5.87 6.07
CA TYR A 74 -7.42 -4.49 6.08
C TYR A 74 -7.83 -4.06 4.67
N GLY A 75 -9.07 -3.60 4.51
CA GLY A 75 -9.52 -3.02 3.25
C GLY A 75 -11.02 -2.75 3.19
N ARG A 76 -11.49 -2.26 2.04
CA ARG A 76 -12.90 -1.80 1.90
C ARG A 76 -13.94 -2.91 1.97
N LYS A 77 -13.57 -4.14 1.64
CA LYS A 77 -14.47 -5.31 1.56
C LYS A 77 -14.08 -6.35 2.59
N VAL A 78 -15.07 -7.09 3.09
CA VAL A 78 -14.85 -8.24 3.98
C VAL A 78 -14.12 -9.34 3.20
N CYS A 79 -13.06 -9.88 3.78
CA CYS A 79 -12.36 -11.05 3.29
C CYS A 79 -12.99 -12.31 3.91
N PRO A 80 -13.69 -13.15 3.12
CA PRO A 80 -14.45 -14.27 3.68
C PRO A 80 -13.58 -15.43 4.17
N LYS A 81 -12.31 -15.48 3.77
CA LYS A 81 -11.36 -16.55 4.13
C LYS A 81 -10.28 -16.10 5.10
N CYS A 82 -10.26 -14.83 5.49
CA CYS A 82 -9.33 -14.32 6.48
C CYS A 82 -9.91 -14.55 7.88
N ASP A 83 -9.06 -14.78 8.89
CA ASP A 83 -9.50 -14.90 10.28
C ASP A 83 -10.19 -13.62 10.76
N ILE A 84 -9.63 -12.47 10.34
CA ILE A 84 -10.13 -11.15 10.68
C ILE A 84 -10.24 -10.29 9.41
N SER A 85 -11.34 -9.54 9.32
CA SER A 85 -11.52 -8.48 8.33
C SER A 85 -11.78 -7.14 9.01
N ILE A 86 -10.85 -6.21 8.86
CA ILE A 86 -10.98 -4.83 9.31
C ILE A 86 -11.37 -3.99 8.10
N GLN A 87 -12.57 -3.42 8.15
CA GLN A 87 -13.03 -2.56 7.07
C GLN A 87 -12.46 -1.16 7.22
N GLY A 88 -11.80 -0.66 6.18
CA GLY A 88 -11.24 0.69 6.18
C GLY A 88 -10.70 1.12 4.82
N ASP A 89 -10.29 2.38 4.74
CA ASP A 89 -9.58 2.95 3.60
C ASP A 89 -8.09 3.06 3.93
N VAL A 90 -7.21 2.72 2.98
CA VAL A 90 -5.76 2.77 3.17
C VAL A 90 -5.22 4.20 3.30
N ARG A 91 -6.02 5.20 2.92
CA ARG A 91 -5.71 6.62 3.08
C ARG A 91 -5.99 7.13 4.50
N ASP A 92 -6.62 6.33 5.37
CA ASP A 92 -6.83 6.66 6.79
C ASP A 92 -5.68 6.10 7.64
N ALA A 93 -4.57 6.83 7.65
CA ALA A 93 -3.39 6.46 8.44
C ALA A 93 -3.68 6.38 9.95
N ALA A 94 -4.64 7.16 10.47
CA ALA A 94 -5.00 7.12 11.87
C ALA A 94 -5.70 5.81 12.24
N HIS A 95 -6.57 5.30 11.36
CA HIS A 95 -7.17 3.98 11.55
C HIS A 95 -6.13 2.87 11.44
N ILE A 96 -5.25 2.91 10.44
CA ILE A 96 -4.18 1.92 10.30
C ILE A 96 -3.27 1.91 11.54
N LYS A 97 -2.94 3.08 12.09
CA LYS A 97 -2.18 3.19 13.34
C LYS A 97 -2.86 2.47 14.49
N ARG A 98 -4.17 2.63 14.67
CA ARG A 98 -4.94 1.91 15.70
C ARG A 98 -4.90 0.40 15.52
N VAL A 99 -4.86 -0.09 14.26
CA VAL A 99 -4.69 -1.52 13.97
C VAL A 99 -3.32 -2.00 14.46
N PHE A 100 -2.24 -1.30 14.13
CA PHE A 100 -0.90 -1.64 14.62
C PHE A 100 -0.73 -1.53 16.14
N GLU A 101 -1.47 -0.63 16.81
CA GLU A 101 -1.48 -0.54 18.28
C GLU A 101 -2.25 -1.69 18.93
N HIS A 102 -3.22 -2.26 18.23
CA HIS A 102 -4.08 -3.31 18.76
C HIS A 102 -3.52 -4.72 18.55
N TYR A 103 -2.87 -4.96 17.41
CA TYR A 103 -2.36 -6.27 17.01
C TYR A 103 -0.84 -6.32 17.04
N ASN A 104 -0.28 -7.45 17.45
CA ASN A 104 1.17 -7.68 17.43
C ASN A 104 1.56 -8.27 16.07
N ILE A 105 1.65 -7.41 15.05
CA ILE A 105 1.89 -7.80 13.66
C ILE A 105 3.37 -8.15 13.43
N ASP A 106 3.63 -9.37 12.94
CA ASP A 106 4.98 -9.82 12.59
C ASP A 106 5.31 -9.54 11.12
N THR A 107 4.29 -9.66 10.26
CA THR A 107 4.43 -9.53 8.80
C THR A 107 3.36 -8.64 8.22
N VAL A 108 3.75 -7.72 7.34
CA VAL A 108 2.83 -6.89 6.55
C VAL A 108 2.95 -7.25 5.08
N VAL A 109 1.82 -7.41 4.40
CA VAL A 109 1.74 -7.62 2.96
C VAL A 109 0.86 -6.54 2.33
N THR A 110 1.38 -5.79 1.36
CA THR A 110 0.60 -4.79 0.64
C THR A 110 0.32 -5.23 -0.80
N SER A 111 -0.92 -5.62 -1.08
CA SER A 111 -1.43 -5.95 -2.42
C SER A 111 -2.54 -4.97 -2.83
N ILE A 112 -2.21 -3.67 -2.76
CA ILE A 112 -3.13 -2.58 -3.06
C ILE A 112 -2.81 -1.92 -4.41
N LYS A 113 -3.88 -1.55 -5.12
CA LYS A 113 -3.86 -0.63 -6.26
C LYS A 113 -5.27 -0.09 -6.51
N PRO A 114 -5.41 1.13 -7.04
CA PRO A 114 -6.69 1.60 -7.58
C PRO A 114 -7.07 0.84 -8.87
N ALA A 115 -8.25 1.16 -9.42
CA ALA A 115 -8.58 0.77 -10.78
C ALA A 115 -7.55 1.36 -11.76
N LEU A 116 -7.33 0.71 -12.91
CA LEU A 116 -6.40 1.24 -13.93
C LEU A 116 -7.13 2.21 -14.86
N GLU A 117 -8.31 1.80 -15.32
CA GLU A 117 -9.12 2.58 -16.25
C GLU A 117 -9.87 3.70 -15.53
N GLY A 118 -9.89 4.90 -16.13
CA GLY A 118 -10.65 6.05 -15.65
C GLY A 118 -10.20 6.64 -14.30
N THR A 119 -9.10 6.15 -13.73
CA THR A 119 -8.62 6.60 -12.42
C THR A 119 -7.77 7.85 -12.55
N HIS A 120 -8.06 8.85 -11.72
CA HIS A 120 -7.33 10.11 -11.74
C HIS A 120 -5.91 9.95 -11.18
N TRP A 121 -4.94 10.67 -11.75
CA TRP A 121 -3.52 10.67 -11.32
C TRP A 121 -3.36 10.73 -9.79
N ARG A 122 -4.09 11.67 -9.16
CA ARG A 122 -4.08 11.88 -7.71
C ARG A 122 -4.38 10.61 -6.91
N GLU A 123 -5.30 9.76 -7.37
CA GLU A 123 -5.69 8.55 -6.65
C GLU A 123 -4.58 7.49 -6.68
N PHE A 124 -3.82 7.39 -7.78
CA PHE A 124 -2.61 6.56 -7.81
C PHE A 124 -1.59 7.03 -6.78
N MET A 125 -1.35 8.34 -6.69
CA MET A 125 -0.39 8.88 -5.71
C MET A 125 -0.88 8.71 -4.27
N GLU A 126 -2.17 8.93 -3.99
CA GLU A 126 -2.72 8.74 -2.65
C GLU A 126 -2.65 7.28 -2.19
N ILE A 127 -3.00 6.32 -3.07
CA ILE A 127 -3.11 4.90 -2.70
C ILE A 127 -1.79 4.14 -2.82
N ASN A 128 -1.03 4.34 -3.89
CA ASN A 128 0.20 3.57 -4.11
C ASN A 128 1.42 4.21 -3.48
N VAL A 129 1.43 5.54 -3.29
CA VAL A 129 2.58 6.25 -2.71
C VAL A 129 2.29 6.66 -1.27
N ALA A 130 1.38 7.60 -1.03
CA ALA A 130 1.15 8.16 0.29
C ALA A 130 0.72 7.10 1.31
N ALA A 131 -0.27 6.25 0.97
CA ALA A 131 -0.69 5.16 1.86
C ALA A 131 0.42 4.13 2.09
N THR A 132 1.18 3.74 1.06
CA THR A 132 2.31 2.80 1.20
C THR A 132 3.38 3.36 2.13
N ILE A 133 3.72 4.64 1.99
CA ILE A 133 4.67 5.34 2.87
C ILE A 133 4.20 5.27 4.33
N GLU A 134 2.95 5.63 4.60
CA GLU A 134 2.42 5.64 5.96
C GLU A 134 2.30 4.23 6.54
N ILE A 135 1.85 3.24 5.76
CA ILE A 135 1.80 1.83 6.18
C ILE A 135 3.21 1.33 6.52
N THR A 136 4.21 1.64 5.70
CA THR A 136 5.61 1.23 5.93
C THR A 136 6.17 1.85 7.20
N LYS A 137 5.96 3.15 7.41
CA LYS A 137 6.39 3.85 8.64
C LYS A 137 5.74 3.27 9.89
N LEU A 138 4.42 3.04 9.83
CA LEU A 138 3.66 2.49 10.96
C LEU A 138 4.08 1.06 11.26
N ALA A 139 4.27 0.23 10.23
CA ALA A 139 4.79 -1.14 10.39
C ALA A 139 6.16 -1.14 11.06
N LYS A 140 7.09 -0.31 10.57
CA LYS A 140 8.42 -0.19 11.15
C LYS A 140 8.38 0.30 12.60
N ALA A 141 7.56 1.30 12.90
CA ALA A 141 7.39 1.82 14.26
C ALA A 141 6.75 0.80 15.22
N ALA A 142 5.90 -0.08 14.71
CA ALA A 142 5.26 -1.15 15.46
C ALA A 142 6.18 -2.37 15.69
N GLY A 143 7.39 -2.38 15.12
CA GLY A 143 8.33 -3.50 15.27
C GLY A 143 8.01 -4.70 14.37
N VAL A 144 7.24 -4.50 13.29
CA VAL A 144 7.03 -5.53 12.26
C VAL A 144 8.39 -6.00 11.73
N GLN A 145 8.58 -7.30 11.59
CA GLN A 145 9.86 -7.85 11.13
C GLN A 145 9.95 -7.91 9.61
N ASN A 146 8.84 -8.24 8.94
CA ASN A 146 8.82 -8.47 7.50
C ASN A 146 7.75 -7.62 6.81
N PHE A 147 8.15 -6.92 5.75
CA PHE A 147 7.27 -6.07 4.94
C PHE A 147 7.37 -6.45 3.46
N ILE A 148 6.28 -6.98 2.91
CA ILE A 148 6.22 -7.47 1.53
C ILE A 148 5.32 -6.55 0.71
N HIS A 149 5.92 -5.86 -0.25
CA HIS A 149 5.22 -4.97 -1.16
C HIS A 149 4.98 -5.62 -2.52
N VAL A 150 3.72 -5.72 -2.95
CA VAL A 150 3.37 -6.12 -4.31
C VAL A 150 3.45 -4.89 -5.23
N SER A 151 4.60 -4.79 -5.88
CA SER A 151 4.90 -3.82 -6.93
C SER A 151 4.33 -4.29 -8.27
N SER A 152 4.87 -3.79 -9.38
CA SER A 152 4.49 -4.19 -10.73
C SER A 152 5.70 -4.09 -11.66
N ILE A 153 5.73 -4.91 -12.72
CA ILE A 153 6.72 -4.74 -13.80
C ILE A 153 6.68 -3.33 -14.42
N ALA A 154 5.54 -2.64 -14.31
CA ALA A 154 5.38 -1.25 -14.70
C ALA A 154 6.37 -0.29 -13.98
N ALA A 155 6.85 -0.67 -12.79
CA ALA A 155 7.88 0.09 -12.08
C ALA A 155 9.21 0.09 -12.83
N SER A 156 9.52 -0.93 -13.65
CA SER A 156 10.84 -1.09 -14.29
C SER A 156 10.86 -0.84 -15.78
N SER A 157 9.73 -0.98 -16.49
CA SER A 157 9.74 -0.97 -17.96
C SER A 157 8.96 0.17 -18.62
N HIS A 158 8.33 1.08 -17.88
CA HIS A 158 7.51 2.21 -18.35
C HIS A 158 7.35 2.38 -19.89
N TYR A 159 6.45 1.60 -20.51
CA TYR A 159 6.22 1.51 -21.98
C TYR A 159 7.46 1.35 -22.90
N LYS A 160 8.65 1.21 -22.35
CA LYS A 160 9.90 0.92 -23.04
C LYS A 160 10.02 -0.60 -23.18
N PRO A 161 10.23 -1.14 -24.40
CA PRO A 161 10.56 -2.54 -24.56
C PRO A 161 11.79 -2.90 -23.73
N ALA A 162 11.63 -3.91 -22.87
CA ALA A 162 12.67 -4.46 -22.02
C ALA A 162 12.97 -5.88 -22.49
N PHE A 163 14.22 -6.17 -22.86
CA PHE A 163 14.63 -7.48 -23.36
C PHE A 163 15.79 -7.99 -22.52
N MET A 164 15.67 -9.22 -21.99
CA MET A 164 16.70 -9.84 -21.14
C MET A 164 17.07 -9.00 -19.91
N GLU A 165 16.13 -8.21 -19.38
CA GLU A 165 16.30 -7.45 -18.15
C GLU A 165 16.06 -8.34 -16.92
N ASP A 166 16.74 -8.03 -15.82
CA ASP A 166 16.54 -8.64 -14.51
C ASP A 166 16.24 -7.59 -13.43
N GLU A 167 16.13 -7.99 -12.16
CA GLU A 167 15.82 -7.08 -11.06
C GLU A 167 16.93 -6.04 -10.77
N ASN A 168 18.17 -6.29 -11.22
CA ASN A 168 19.33 -5.40 -11.09
C ASN A 168 19.46 -4.40 -12.24
N SER A 169 18.70 -4.59 -13.31
CA SER A 169 18.69 -3.67 -14.44
C SER A 169 18.38 -2.22 -14.02
N PRO A 170 19.07 -1.23 -14.61
CA PRO A 170 18.82 0.17 -14.33
C PRO A 170 17.36 0.54 -14.56
N GLN A 171 16.86 1.39 -13.68
CA GLN A 171 15.46 1.77 -13.67
C GLN A 171 15.31 3.11 -14.40
N PRO A 172 14.19 3.36 -15.11
CA PRO A 172 13.94 4.63 -15.76
C PRO A 172 14.06 5.80 -14.78
N LEU A 173 14.50 6.96 -15.27
CA LEU A 173 14.49 8.16 -14.43
C LEU A 173 13.04 8.52 -14.10
N TYR A 174 12.78 9.11 -12.93
CA TYR A 174 11.42 9.50 -12.55
C TYR A 174 10.74 10.42 -13.58
N THR A 175 11.53 11.25 -14.27
CA THR A 175 11.05 12.17 -15.32
C THR A 175 10.66 11.47 -16.62
N GLU A 176 10.99 10.19 -16.79
CA GLU A 176 10.66 9.40 -17.97
C GLU A 176 9.31 8.67 -17.84
N TYR A 177 8.67 8.69 -16.67
CA TYR A 177 7.36 8.07 -16.48
C TYR A 177 6.22 9.01 -16.92
N GLU A 178 5.51 8.61 -17.96
CA GLU A 178 4.30 9.24 -18.48
C GLU A 178 3.02 8.76 -17.76
N ALA A 179 3.01 7.52 -17.27
CA ALA A 179 1.85 6.91 -16.62
C ALA A 179 1.89 7.05 -15.10
N ALA A 180 0.78 7.54 -14.54
CA ALA A 180 0.56 7.66 -13.09
C ALA A 180 0.79 6.36 -12.34
N TYR A 181 0.27 5.28 -12.90
CA TYR A 181 0.36 3.96 -12.28
C TYR A 181 1.82 3.53 -12.14
N ASP A 182 2.59 3.60 -13.22
CA ASP A 182 3.98 3.19 -13.31
C ASP A 182 4.85 3.98 -12.34
N LEU A 183 4.76 5.33 -12.39
CA LEU A 183 5.50 6.19 -11.47
C LEU A 183 5.11 5.92 -10.02
N SER A 184 3.81 5.75 -9.73
CA SER A 184 3.33 5.52 -8.37
C SER A 184 3.82 4.18 -7.79
N LYS A 185 3.94 3.14 -8.63
CA LYS A 185 4.50 1.84 -8.23
C LYS A 185 6.00 1.95 -7.98
N ARG A 186 6.70 2.65 -8.87
CA ARG A 186 8.13 2.94 -8.72
C ARG A 186 8.44 3.69 -7.42
N LEU A 187 7.73 4.78 -7.13
CA LEU A 187 7.94 5.58 -5.93
C LEU A 187 7.62 4.82 -4.64
N GLY A 188 6.53 4.04 -4.64
CA GLY A 188 6.18 3.18 -3.51
C GLY A 188 7.23 2.11 -3.24
N GLU A 189 7.73 1.47 -4.30
CA GLU A 189 8.80 0.47 -4.23
C GLU A 189 10.09 1.05 -3.65
N ASP A 190 10.57 2.18 -4.18
CA ASP A 190 11.80 2.82 -3.72
C ASP A 190 11.73 3.19 -2.23
N PHE A 191 10.58 3.68 -1.76
CA PHE A 191 10.39 3.98 -0.35
C PHE A 191 10.42 2.72 0.53
N VAL A 192 9.74 1.66 0.11
CA VAL A 192 9.71 0.39 0.85
C VAL A 192 11.12 -0.19 0.94
N LEU A 193 11.82 -0.33 -0.19
CA LEU A 193 13.17 -0.90 -0.21
C LEU A 193 14.17 -0.04 0.56
N GLY A 194 14.06 1.30 0.45
CA GLY A 194 14.88 2.23 1.22
C GLY A 194 14.59 2.24 2.73
N SER A 195 13.47 1.65 3.17
CA SER A 195 13.12 1.55 4.59
C SER A 195 13.77 0.34 5.29
N HIS A 196 14.39 -0.56 4.52
CA HIS A 196 15.08 -1.74 5.04
C HIS A 196 16.04 -1.39 6.18
N GLU A 197 16.03 -2.22 7.21
CA GLU A 197 17.01 -2.15 8.29
C GLU A 197 17.40 -3.58 8.69
N GLU A 198 18.65 -3.93 8.45
CA GLU A 198 19.16 -5.27 8.68
C GLU A 198 18.90 -5.73 10.13
N GLY A 199 18.32 -6.92 10.27
CA GLY A 199 17.98 -7.51 11.56
C GLY A 199 16.81 -6.85 12.30
N LYS A 200 16.15 -5.82 11.73
CA LYS A 200 15.02 -5.14 12.38
C LYS A 200 13.78 -5.00 11.50
N PHE A 201 13.95 -4.67 10.22
CA PHE A 201 12.86 -4.41 9.28
C PHE A 201 13.23 -4.90 7.89
N ASN A 202 12.88 -6.15 7.58
CA ASN A 202 13.13 -6.78 6.29
C ASN A 202 12.08 -6.33 5.29
N THR A 203 12.51 -5.84 4.13
CA THR A 203 11.59 -5.35 3.09
C THR A 203 11.81 -6.10 1.80
N ILE A 204 10.71 -6.49 1.14
CA ILE A 204 10.72 -7.19 -0.14
C ILE A 204 9.77 -6.45 -1.08
N ALA A 205 10.18 -6.26 -2.34
CA ALA A 205 9.30 -5.79 -3.40
C ALA A 205 9.17 -6.87 -4.48
N LEU A 206 7.92 -7.25 -4.78
CA LEU A 206 7.60 -8.24 -5.81
C LEU A 206 7.00 -7.53 -7.03
N ARG A 207 7.76 -7.43 -8.13
CA ARG A 207 7.29 -6.83 -9.38
C ARG A 207 6.47 -7.84 -10.19
N VAL A 208 5.15 -7.86 -9.96
CA VAL A 208 4.26 -8.78 -10.67
C VAL A 208 3.83 -8.24 -12.04
N SER A 209 3.60 -9.16 -12.99
CA SER A 209 3.03 -8.88 -14.30
C SER A 209 1.82 -9.78 -14.55
N ARG A 210 0.84 -9.29 -15.33
CA ARG A 210 -0.14 -10.18 -15.95
C ARG A 210 0.48 -10.73 -17.22
N ARG A 211 0.61 -12.06 -17.30
CA ARG A 211 0.68 -12.74 -18.58
C ARG A 211 -0.73 -12.92 -19.12
#